data_AF-A0A972DW50-F1
#
_entry.id   AF-A0A972DW50-F1
#
_cell.length_a   1.000
_cell.length_b   1.000
_cell.length_c   1.000
_cell.angle_alpha   90.00
_cell.angle_beta   90.00
_cell.angle_gamma   90.00
#
_symmetry.space_group_name_H-M   'P 1'
#
loop_
_entity.id
_entity.type
_entity.pdbx_description
1 polymer ?
#
loop_
_entity_poly.entity_id
_entity_poly.type
_entity_poly.pdbx_seq_one_letter_code
_entity_poly.pdbx_strand_id
1 'polypeptide(L)'
;MEDPKRFLRYVMPGILFAAQTAFLLWIVYPTWTKDGLRVLAGASLGAALAGVVTSGVLGYVFATFHHFLHWYSPTDHRIIDHTEKIKDLRERGLLDIEDDKEHIDRLKAFDIMTAEWFKRNQENTFIGNATARAAAFSDLAHGAGTARVASAASLLTVLIACPLVGIWSPSLGPAVRLVGIILVGVALVSLFHYTYRRTGGMAQRFYDRVLETTLIHEHKLATEAANKANSADMKGAASD
;
A
#
# COMPACT_ATOMS: atom_id res chain seq x y z
N MET A 1 5.75 -17.78 -10.86
CA MET A 1 6.12 -18.09 -9.45
C MET A 1 5.91 -16.84 -8.60
N GLU A 2 4.73 -16.70 -7.97
CA GLU A 2 4.38 -15.53 -7.15
C GLU A 2 4.67 -15.71 -5.65
N ASP A 3 4.84 -16.96 -5.21
CA ASP A 3 4.93 -17.30 -3.78
C ASP A 3 6.11 -16.66 -3.05
N PRO A 4 7.34 -16.57 -3.63
CA PRO A 4 8.45 -15.90 -2.95
C PRO A 4 8.20 -14.40 -2.72
N LYS A 5 7.51 -13.73 -3.67
CA LYS A 5 7.17 -12.32 -3.53
C LYS A 5 6.13 -12.10 -2.44
N ARG A 6 5.10 -12.95 -2.40
CA ARG A 6 4.06 -12.92 -1.36
C ARG A 6 4.66 -13.19 0.02
N PHE A 7 5.57 -14.15 0.13
CA PHE A 7 6.28 -14.43 1.37
C PHE A 7 7.12 -13.23 1.83
N LEU A 8 7.95 -12.67 0.94
CA LEU A 8 8.78 -11.51 1.26
C LEU A 8 7.95 -10.28 1.66
N ARG A 9 6.76 -10.09 1.08
CA ARG A 9 5.84 -8.99 1.43
C ARG A 9 5.50 -8.97 2.93
N TYR A 10 5.36 -10.14 3.56
CA TYR A 10 5.05 -10.25 4.98
C TYR A 10 6.30 -10.36 5.86
N VAL A 11 7.41 -10.89 5.34
CA VAL A 11 8.64 -11.02 6.13
C VAL A 11 9.41 -9.70 6.21
N MET A 12 9.50 -8.94 5.12
CA MET A 12 10.35 -7.74 5.03
C MET A 12 9.99 -6.65 6.06
N PRO A 13 8.70 -6.34 6.34
CA PRO A 13 8.38 -5.35 7.38
C PRO A 13 8.83 -5.76 8.78
N GLY A 14 8.79 -7.07 9.11
CA GLY A 14 9.32 -7.58 10.37
C GLY A 14 10.85 -7.47 10.46
N ILE A 15 11.56 -7.75 9.35
CA ILE A 15 13.03 -7.60 9.29
C ILE A 15 13.39 -6.12 9.44
N LEU A 16 12.67 -5.23 8.75
CA LEU A 16 12.87 -3.79 8.85
C LEU A 16 12.67 -3.31 10.30
N PHE A 17 11.58 -3.74 10.95
CA PHE A 17 11.32 -3.43 12.36
C PHE A 17 12.49 -3.90 13.26
N ALA A 18 12.94 -5.14 13.11
CA ALA A 18 14.04 -5.68 13.91
C ALA A 18 15.34 -4.88 13.70
N ALA A 19 15.69 -4.61 12.44
CA ALA A 19 16.90 -3.87 12.07
C ALA A 19 16.87 -2.42 12.57
N GLN A 20 15.76 -1.71 12.38
CA GLN A 20 15.61 -0.33 12.87
C GLN A 20 15.61 -0.28 14.39
N THR A 21 14.98 -1.25 15.05
CA THR A 21 14.93 -1.31 16.52
C THR A 21 16.33 -1.53 17.08
N ALA A 22 17.09 -2.48 16.51
CA ALA A 22 18.49 -2.69 16.88
C ALA A 22 19.35 -1.45 16.62
N PHE A 23 19.17 -0.78 15.48
CA PHE A 23 19.91 0.45 15.16
C PHE A 23 19.62 1.59 16.13
N LEU A 24 18.34 1.87 16.42
CA LEU A 24 17.94 2.92 17.37
C LEU A 24 18.39 2.58 18.80
N LEU A 25 18.29 1.30 19.21
CA LEU A 25 18.81 0.85 20.50
C LEU A 25 20.33 0.99 20.60
N TRP A 26 21.08 0.74 19.52
CA TRP A 26 22.52 0.96 19.51
C TRP A 26 22.85 2.43 19.83
N ILE A 27 22.13 3.38 19.24
CA ILE A 27 22.37 4.82 19.49
C ILE A 27 22.24 5.15 20.99
N VAL A 28 21.23 4.61 21.69
CA VAL A 28 20.99 4.90 23.12
C VAL A 28 21.84 4.02 24.04
N TYR A 29 21.84 2.71 23.78
CA TYR A 29 22.43 1.64 24.61
C TYR A 29 23.43 0.78 23.83
N PRO A 30 24.56 1.35 23.38
CA PRO A 30 25.49 0.68 22.47
C PRO A 30 26.05 -0.64 23.02
N THR A 31 26.37 -0.70 24.31
CA THR A 31 26.93 -1.91 24.93
C THR A 31 25.88 -3.02 25.02
N TRP A 32 24.70 -2.70 25.56
CA TRP A 32 23.60 -3.65 25.70
C TRP A 32 23.16 -4.22 24.34
N THR A 33 23.04 -3.37 23.33
CA THR A 33 22.70 -3.82 21.97
C THR A 33 23.79 -4.70 21.37
N LYS A 34 25.08 -4.35 21.52
CA LYS A 34 26.19 -5.17 21.02
C LYS A 34 26.20 -6.56 21.66
N ASP A 35 25.98 -6.64 22.96
CA ASP A 35 25.96 -7.91 23.68
C ASP A 35 24.76 -8.76 23.26
N GLY A 36 23.58 -8.15 23.09
CA GLY A 36 22.41 -8.82 22.52
C GLY A 36 22.65 -9.35 21.09
N LEU A 37 23.28 -8.56 20.22
CA LEU A 37 23.63 -8.98 18.86
C LEU A 37 24.66 -10.11 18.84
N ARG A 38 25.62 -10.15 19.77
CA ARG A 38 26.58 -11.26 19.91
C ARG A 38 25.88 -12.56 20.28
N VAL A 39 24.92 -12.51 21.20
CA VAL A 39 24.10 -13.68 21.55
C VAL A 39 23.31 -14.18 20.34
N LEU A 40 22.71 -13.25 19.59
CA LEU A 40 21.99 -13.59 18.35
C LEU A 40 22.92 -14.17 17.27
N ALA A 41 24.15 -13.68 17.15
CA ALA A 41 25.13 -14.19 16.19
C ALA A 41 25.58 -15.63 16.50
N GLY A 42 25.55 -16.04 17.78
CA GLY A 42 25.81 -17.42 18.21
C GLY A 42 24.59 -18.33 18.17
N ALA A 43 23.44 -17.86 17.67
CA ALA A 43 22.19 -18.61 17.71
C ALA A 43 22.18 -19.81 16.74
N SER A 44 21.46 -20.87 17.10
CA SER A 44 21.31 -22.06 16.27
C SER A 44 20.46 -21.79 15.01
N LEU A 45 20.55 -22.69 14.02
CA LEU A 45 19.68 -22.65 12.83
C LEU A 45 18.19 -22.58 13.21
N GLY A 46 17.77 -23.30 14.25
CA GLY A 46 16.39 -23.27 14.75
C GLY A 46 15.95 -21.89 15.22
N ALA A 47 16.83 -21.16 15.91
CA ALA A 47 16.56 -19.78 16.32
C ALA A 47 16.49 -18.81 15.13
N ALA A 48 17.35 -19.00 14.11
CA ALA A 48 17.28 -18.21 12.88
C ALA A 48 15.94 -18.43 12.14
N LEU A 49 15.50 -19.69 12.01
CA LEU A 49 14.20 -20.03 11.43
C LEU A 49 13.04 -19.44 12.24
N ALA A 50 13.08 -19.54 13.56
CA ALA A 50 12.10 -18.91 14.44
C ALA A 50 12.06 -17.39 14.23
N GLY A 51 13.21 -16.73 14.08
CA GLY A 51 13.31 -15.30 13.77
C GLY A 51 12.61 -14.92 12.45
N VAL A 52 12.80 -15.71 11.39
CA VAL A 52 12.10 -15.51 10.11
C VAL A 52 10.58 -15.66 10.27
N VAL A 53 10.13 -16.67 10.99
CA VAL A 53 8.69 -16.89 11.25
C VAL A 53 8.10 -15.73 12.07
N THR A 54 8.76 -15.33 13.17
CA THR A 54 8.35 -14.18 13.98
C THR A 54 8.32 -12.90 13.15
N SER A 55 9.28 -12.71 12.25
CA SER A 55 9.29 -11.59 11.32
C SER A 55 8.09 -11.59 10.39
N GLY A 56 7.68 -12.75 9.87
CA GLY A 56 6.47 -12.90 9.07
C GLY A 56 5.20 -12.57 9.85
N VAL A 57 5.09 -13.03 11.10
CA VAL A 57 3.96 -12.73 11.99
C VAL A 57 3.88 -11.23 12.27
N LEU A 58 5.00 -10.59 12.63
CA LEU A 58 5.04 -9.16 12.86
C LEU A 58 4.69 -8.35 11.60
N GLY A 59 5.21 -8.74 10.44
CA GLY A 59 4.89 -8.04 9.21
C GLY A 59 3.44 -8.21 8.77
N TYR A 60 2.80 -9.35 9.05
CA TYR A 60 1.34 -9.48 8.90
C TYR A 60 0.58 -8.54 9.83
N VAL A 61 0.97 -8.43 11.11
CA VAL A 61 0.37 -7.47 12.05
C VAL A 61 0.53 -6.04 11.54
N PHE A 62 1.72 -5.65 11.07
CA PHE A 62 1.96 -4.33 10.49
C PHE A 62 1.14 -4.10 9.21
N ALA A 63 0.93 -5.12 8.38
CA ALA A 63 0.04 -5.06 7.22
C ALA A 63 -1.41 -4.78 7.63
N THR A 64 -1.93 -5.47 8.64
CA THR A 64 -3.28 -5.23 9.18
C THR A 64 -3.43 -3.82 9.71
N PHE A 65 -2.48 -3.33 10.52
CA PHE A 65 -2.48 -1.95 11.00
C PHE A 65 -2.36 -0.94 9.85
N HIS A 66 -1.56 -1.24 8.83
CA HIS A 66 -1.47 -0.38 7.65
C HIS A 66 -2.82 -0.28 6.93
N HIS A 67 -3.52 -1.38 6.71
CA HIS A 67 -4.85 -1.37 6.09
C HIS A 67 -5.87 -0.63 6.97
N PHE A 68 -5.84 -0.83 8.28
CA PHE A 68 -6.69 -0.08 9.20
C PHE A 68 -6.43 1.44 9.08
N LEU A 69 -5.17 1.86 9.15
CA LEU A 69 -4.80 3.27 8.99
C LEU A 69 -5.18 3.82 7.62
N HIS A 70 -5.01 3.03 6.55
CA HIS A 70 -5.36 3.44 5.20
C HIS A 70 -6.83 3.84 5.08
N TRP A 71 -7.72 3.08 5.70
CA TRP A 71 -9.17 3.31 5.60
C TRP A 71 -9.67 4.33 6.61
N TYR A 72 -9.16 4.31 7.84
CA TYR A 72 -9.74 5.09 8.94
C TYR A 72 -8.93 6.31 9.36
N SER A 73 -7.66 6.46 8.94
CA SER A 73 -6.84 7.62 9.32
C SER A 73 -7.11 8.82 8.40
N PRO A 74 -7.38 10.02 8.96
CA PRO A 74 -7.51 11.25 8.17
C PRO A 74 -6.26 11.60 7.34
N THR A 75 -5.07 11.18 7.80
CA THR A 75 -3.81 11.43 7.08
C THR A 75 -3.67 10.61 5.81
N ASP A 76 -4.33 9.45 5.74
CA ASP A 76 -4.14 8.46 4.68
C ASP A 76 -5.33 8.41 3.71
N HIS A 77 -6.47 8.96 4.11
CA HIS A 77 -7.68 9.17 3.29
C HIS A 77 -7.35 9.54 1.86
N ARG A 78 -6.45 10.50 1.63
CA ARG A 78 -6.21 11.10 0.30
C ARG A 78 -5.13 10.41 -0.52
N ILE A 79 -4.60 9.28 -0.06
CA ILE A 79 -3.45 8.64 -0.74
C ILE A 79 -3.90 7.78 -1.92
N ILE A 80 -4.95 6.99 -1.72
CA ILE A 80 -5.63 6.25 -2.78
C ILE A 80 -7.11 6.54 -2.61
N ASP A 81 -7.63 7.39 -3.47
CA ASP A 81 -9.00 7.87 -3.45
C ASP A 81 -9.52 8.00 -4.89
N HIS A 82 -10.36 7.07 -5.29
CA HIS A 82 -10.94 7.01 -6.64
C HIS A 82 -12.24 7.81 -6.77
N THR A 83 -12.75 8.42 -5.69
CA THR A 83 -14.09 9.02 -5.65
C THR A 83 -14.32 10.03 -6.77
N GLU A 84 -13.41 10.98 -6.96
CA GLU A 84 -13.56 12.02 -7.99
C GLU A 84 -13.46 11.45 -9.41
N LYS A 85 -12.64 10.43 -9.63
CA LYS A 85 -12.53 9.78 -10.95
C LYS A 85 -13.80 8.96 -11.26
N ILE A 86 -14.35 8.23 -10.29
CA ILE A 86 -15.58 7.46 -10.50
C ILE A 86 -16.78 8.40 -10.77
N LYS A 87 -16.87 9.53 -10.06
CA LYS A 87 -17.88 10.56 -10.35
C LYS A 87 -17.74 11.11 -11.78
N ASP A 88 -16.54 11.50 -12.19
CA ASP A 88 -16.24 11.98 -13.56
C ASP A 88 -16.65 10.94 -14.63
N LEU A 89 -16.30 9.67 -14.44
CA LEU A 89 -16.67 8.61 -15.38
C LEU A 89 -18.19 8.37 -15.42
N ARG A 90 -18.89 8.48 -14.28
CA ARG A 90 -20.36 8.39 -14.22
C ARG A 90 -21.01 9.57 -14.94
N GLU A 91 -20.60 10.81 -14.65
CA GLU A 91 -21.14 12.03 -15.27
C GLU A 91 -20.99 12.04 -16.80
N ARG A 92 -19.96 11.37 -17.30
CA ARG A 92 -19.70 11.20 -18.74
C ARG A 92 -20.47 10.02 -19.38
N GLY A 93 -21.30 9.30 -18.62
CA GLY A 93 -22.03 8.12 -19.08
C GLY A 93 -21.13 6.94 -19.47
N LEU A 94 -19.91 6.89 -18.94
CA LEU A 94 -18.96 5.81 -19.19
C LEU A 94 -19.11 4.65 -18.19
N LEU A 95 -19.72 4.93 -17.04
CA LEU A 95 -20.10 3.93 -16.04
C LEU A 95 -21.61 3.91 -15.91
N ASP A 96 -22.19 2.72 -16.03
CA ASP A 96 -23.59 2.46 -15.75
C ASP A 96 -23.71 2.04 -14.28
N ILE A 97 -24.12 2.96 -13.42
CA ILE A 97 -24.32 2.72 -11.99
C ILE A 97 -25.79 2.94 -11.71
N GLU A 98 -26.50 1.88 -11.33
CA GLU A 98 -27.96 1.84 -11.20
C GLU A 98 -28.56 2.93 -10.27
N ASP A 99 -27.77 3.49 -9.35
CA ASP A 99 -28.21 4.54 -8.43
C ASP A 99 -27.44 5.87 -8.64
N ASP A 100 -28.04 6.76 -9.44
CA ASP A 100 -27.55 8.11 -9.70
C ASP A 100 -27.49 9.01 -8.45
N LYS A 101 -28.23 8.67 -7.38
CA LYS A 101 -28.32 9.49 -6.16
C LYS A 101 -27.45 8.97 -5.02
N GLU A 102 -26.87 7.79 -5.15
CA GLU A 102 -26.03 7.20 -4.10
C GLU A 102 -24.77 8.05 -3.87
N HIS A 103 -24.54 8.44 -2.62
CA HIS A 103 -23.30 9.10 -2.22
C HIS A 103 -22.12 8.15 -2.40
N ILE A 104 -21.21 8.46 -3.32
CA ILE A 104 -19.99 7.66 -3.53
C ILE A 104 -18.93 8.08 -2.52
N ASP A 105 -18.87 7.37 -1.39
CA ASP A 105 -17.73 7.48 -0.49
C ASP A 105 -16.49 6.78 -1.07
N ARG A 106 -15.37 6.89 -0.35
CA ARG A 106 -14.08 6.37 -0.80
C ARG A 106 -14.03 4.85 -0.89
N LEU A 107 -14.68 4.13 0.03
CA LEU A 107 -14.70 2.68 0.03
C LEU A 107 -15.57 2.18 -1.13
N LYS A 108 -16.75 2.78 -1.32
CA LYS A 108 -17.64 2.51 -2.45
C LYS A 108 -16.96 2.82 -3.79
N ALA A 109 -16.20 3.91 -3.90
CA ALA A 109 -15.44 4.21 -5.10
C ALA A 109 -14.39 3.13 -5.41
N PHE A 110 -13.71 2.64 -4.38
CA PHE A 110 -12.77 1.52 -4.52
C PHE A 110 -13.47 0.22 -4.93
N ASP A 111 -14.65 -0.07 -4.37
CA ASP A 111 -15.45 -1.23 -4.74
C ASP A 111 -15.93 -1.16 -6.21
N ILE A 112 -16.41 0.00 -6.65
CA ILE A 112 -16.81 0.22 -8.06
C ILE A 112 -15.60 0.03 -8.98
N MET A 113 -14.48 0.69 -8.66
CA MET A 113 -13.24 0.56 -9.43
C MET A 113 -12.79 -0.91 -9.54
N THR A 114 -12.77 -1.64 -8.43
CA THR A 114 -12.34 -3.06 -8.44
C THR A 114 -13.34 -3.97 -9.16
N ALA A 115 -14.64 -3.74 -9.03
CA ALA A 115 -15.67 -4.47 -9.77
C ALA A 115 -15.55 -4.26 -11.28
N GLU A 116 -15.41 -3.01 -11.72
CA GLU A 116 -15.25 -2.66 -13.14
C GLU A 116 -13.94 -3.20 -13.72
N TRP A 117 -12.87 -3.23 -12.93
CA TRP A 117 -11.61 -3.87 -13.29
C TRP A 117 -11.78 -5.38 -13.45
N PHE A 118 -12.40 -6.04 -12.47
CA PHE A 118 -12.57 -7.49 -12.48
C PHE A 118 -13.44 -7.96 -13.65
N LYS A 119 -14.54 -7.26 -13.93
CA LYS A 119 -15.42 -7.51 -15.09
C LYS A 119 -14.63 -7.57 -16.40
N ARG A 120 -13.58 -6.76 -16.51
CA ARG A 120 -12.74 -6.62 -17.71
C ARG A 120 -11.43 -7.38 -17.63
N ASN A 121 -11.13 -8.08 -16.55
CA ASN A 121 -9.87 -8.81 -16.37
C ASN A 121 -9.80 -10.12 -17.18
N GLN A 122 -10.60 -10.27 -18.24
CA GLN A 122 -10.50 -11.38 -19.16
C GLN A 122 -9.27 -11.23 -20.08
N GLU A 123 -8.70 -12.35 -20.48
CA GLU A 123 -7.56 -12.39 -21.41
C GLU A 123 -7.96 -11.70 -22.73
N ASN A 124 -7.10 -10.80 -23.22
CA ASN A 124 -7.24 -9.93 -24.42
C ASN A 124 -7.88 -8.53 -24.25
N THR A 125 -8.25 -8.10 -23.04
CA THR A 125 -8.59 -6.68 -22.83
C THR A 125 -7.35 -5.84 -22.47
N PHE A 126 -7.45 -4.51 -22.61
CA PHE A 126 -6.40 -3.60 -22.16
C PHE A 126 -6.14 -3.72 -20.64
N ILE A 127 -7.19 -3.97 -19.85
CA ILE A 127 -7.11 -4.21 -18.40
C ILE A 127 -6.37 -5.53 -18.09
N GLY A 128 -6.68 -6.62 -18.80
CA GLY A 128 -5.99 -7.90 -18.62
C GLY A 128 -4.47 -7.76 -18.80
N ASN A 129 -4.03 -6.99 -19.80
CA ASN A 129 -2.62 -6.69 -20.04
C ASN A 129 -1.99 -5.75 -18.99
N ALA A 130 -2.80 -4.96 -18.29
CA ALA A 130 -2.35 -4.02 -17.27
C ALA A 130 -2.32 -4.63 -15.85
N THR A 131 -3.00 -5.75 -15.60
CA THR A 131 -3.15 -6.37 -14.26
C THR A 131 -1.82 -6.66 -13.56
N ALA A 132 -0.83 -7.22 -14.26
CA ALA A 132 0.48 -7.49 -13.66
C ALA A 132 1.19 -6.19 -13.21
N ARG A 133 1.03 -5.11 -13.97
CA ARG A 133 1.61 -3.80 -13.64
C ARG A 133 0.86 -3.12 -12.50
N ALA A 134 -0.47 -3.23 -12.50
CA ALA A 134 -1.32 -2.74 -11.41
C ALA A 134 -0.97 -3.42 -10.08
N ALA A 135 -0.83 -4.75 -10.10
CA ALA A 135 -0.40 -5.54 -8.95
C ALA A 135 0.96 -5.09 -8.43
N ALA A 136 1.94 -4.84 -9.31
CA ALA A 136 3.25 -4.33 -8.90
C ALA A 136 3.18 -2.95 -8.21
N PHE A 137 2.34 -2.04 -8.70
CA PHE A 137 2.15 -0.74 -8.04
C PHE A 137 1.41 -0.86 -6.69
N SER A 138 0.41 -1.73 -6.62
CA SER A 138 -0.30 -2.05 -5.37
C SER A 138 0.65 -2.66 -4.33
N ASP A 139 1.53 -3.58 -4.75
CA ASP A 139 2.55 -4.18 -3.90
C ASP A 139 3.56 -3.15 -3.38
N LEU A 140 3.98 -2.19 -4.21
CA LEU A 140 4.86 -1.10 -3.79
C LEU A 140 4.18 -0.14 -2.81
N ALA A 141 2.91 0.20 -3.05
CA ALA A 141 2.13 1.03 -2.15
C ALA A 141 1.94 0.35 -0.79
N HIS A 142 1.53 -0.92 -0.79
CA HIS A 142 1.39 -1.70 0.43
C HIS A 142 2.73 -1.86 1.16
N GLY A 143 3.81 -2.24 0.46
CA GLY A 143 5.13 -2.42 1.07
C GLY A 143 5.66 -1.13 1.72
N ALA A 144 5.45 0.03 1.09
CA ALA A 144 5.80 1.32 1.69
C ALA A 144 4.93 1.65 2.91
N GLY A 145 3.63 1.33 2.84
CA GLY A 145 2.69 1.53 3.93
C GLY A 145 2.99 0.66 5.15
N THR A 146 3.33 -0.62 4.95
CA THR A 146 3.72 -1.53 6.03
C THR A 146 5.07 -1.18 6.62
N ALA A 147 6.04 -0.76 5.79
CA ALA A 147 7.32 -0.24 6.25
C ALA A 147 7.17 0.99 7.14
N ARG A 148 6.25 1.91 6.80
CA ARG A 148 5.92 3.07 7.65
C ARG A 148 5.43 2.63 9.04
N VAL A 149 4.52 1.67 9.09
CA VAL A 149 3.98 1.14 10.36
C VAL A 149 5.08 0.46 11.17
N ALA A 150 5.90 -0.37 10.52
CA ALA A 150 7.05 -1.03 11.14
C ALA A 150 8.04 -0.01 11.72
N SER A 151 8.33 1.09 11.02
CA SER A 151 9.21 2.16 11.52
C SER A 151 8.62 2.90 12.71
N ALA A 152 7.31 3.17 12.71
CA ALA A 152 6.64 3.81 13.84
C ALA A 152 6.64 2.89 15.07
N ALA A 153 6.37 1.61 14.87
CA ALA A 153 6.44 0.60 15.92
C ALA A 153 7.86 0.47 16.47
N SER A 154 8.88 0.48 15.61
CA SER A 154 10.30 0.42 16.03
C SER A 154 10.67 1.59 16.94
N LEU A 155 10.34 2.82 16.54
CA LEU A 155 10.56 4.00 17.39
C LEU A 155 9.83 3.86 18.73
N LEU A 156 8.56 3.48 18.72
CA LEU A 156 7.76 3.29 19.94
C LEU A 156 8.38 2.23 20.86
N THR A 157 8.81 1.09 20.31
CA THR A 157 9.49 0.04 21.06
C THR A 157 10.75 0.55 21.74
N VAL A 158 11.58 1.33 21.04
CA VAL A 158 12.80 1.91 21.65
C VAL A 158 12.46 2.93 22.73
N LEU A 159 11.46 3.78 22.52
CA LEU A 159 11.01 4.76 23.51
C LEU A 159 10.47 4.08 24.78
N ILE A 160 9.78 2.94 24.64
CA ILE A 160 9.33 2.12 25.77
C ILE A 160 10.50 1.39 26.45
N ALA A 161 11.47 0.89 25.68
CA ALA A 161 12.65 0.22 26.23
C ALA A 161 13.55 1.18 27.02
N CYS A 162 13.59 2.47 26.66
CA CYS A 162 14.39 3.48 27.34
C CYS A 162 14.18 3.54 28.86
N PRO A 163 12.96 3.75 29.39
CA PRO A 163 12.74 3.76 30.84
C PRO A 163 12.83 2.38 31.50
N LEU A 164 12.66 1.28 30.76
CA LEU A 164 12.67 -0.08 31.32
C LEU A 164 14.08 -0.66 31.51
N VAL A 165 14.99 -0.34 30.59
CA VAL A 165 16.37 -0.86 30.58
C VAL A 165 17.37 0.20 31.06
N GLY A 166 16.99 1.47 31.00
CA GLY A 166 17.88 2.59 31.30
C GLY A 166 18.16 2.78 32.79
N ILE A 167 19.42 3.11 33.10
CA ILE A 167 19.78 3.70 34.39
C ILE A 167 19.64 5.21 34.24
N TRP A 168 18.75 5.82 35.02
CA TRP A 168 18.53 7.26 35.02
C TRP A 168 19.81 7.98 35.44
N SER A 169 20.37 8.78 34.53
CA SER A 169 21.55 9.60 34.76
C SER A 169 21.23 11.05 34.44
N PRO A 170 21.57 12.01 35.32
CA PRO A 170 21.38 13.43 35.05
C PRO A 170 22.40 14.02 34.06
N SER A 171 23.25 13.18 33.45
CA SER A 171 24.23 13.63 32.46
C SER A 171 23.57 14.05 31.15
N LEU A 172 24.20 14.99 30.43
CA LEU A 172 23.69 15.49 29.15
C LEU A 172 23.72 14.42 28.03
N GLY A 173 24.64 13.46 28.10
CA GLY A 173 24.85 12.44 27.07
C GLY A 173 23.59 11.61 26.74
N PRO A 174 22.94 10.96 27.72
CA PRO A 174 21.69 10.24 27.53
C PRO A 174 20.56 11.11 26.94
N ALA A 175 20.44 12.36 27.38
CA ALA A 175 19.44 13.28 26.84
C ALA A 175 19.67 13.57 25.35
N VAL A 176 20.92 13.84 24.95
CA VAL A 176 21.28 14.04 23.54
C VAL A 176 21.00 12.80 22.70
N ARG A 177 21.30 11.60 23.21
CA ARG A 177 21.00 10.33 22.51
C ARG A 177 19.50 10.10 22.36
N LEU A 178 18.72 10.39 23.40
CA LEU A 178 17.26 10.28 23.37
C LEU A 178 16.66 11.22 22.32
N VAL A 179 17.07 12.49 22.31
CA VAL A 179 16.65 13.45 21.28
C VAL A 179 17.09 12.96 19.89
N GLY A 180 18.31 12.45 19.77
CA GLY A 180 18.84 11.89 18.53
C GLY A 180 17.98 10.75 17.96
N ILE A 181 17.58 9.78 18.79
CA ILE A 181 16.73 8.68 18.31
C ILE A 181 15.32 9.12 17.95
N ILE A 182 14.77 10.13 18.63
CA ILE A 182 13.45 10.68 18.28
C ILE A 182 13.55 11.32 16.90
N LEU A 183 14.56 12.16 16.66
CA LEU A 183 14.76 12.82 15.37
C LEU A 183 14.98 11.80 14.24
N VAL A 184 15.87 10.83 14.44
CA VAL A 184 16.14 9.78 13.44
C VAL A 184 14.91 8.90 13.19
N GLY A 185 14.21 8.48 14.25
CA GLY A 185 13.00 7.67 14.14
C GLY A 185 11.87 8.40 13.40
N VAL A 186 11.61 9.66 13.76
CA VAL A 186 10.61 10.49 13.07
C VAL A 186 10.99 10.71 11.60
N ALA A 187 12.28 10.93 11.30
CA ALA A 187 12.77 11.05 9.92
C ALA A 187 12.52 9.76 9.11
N LEU A 188 12.79 8.59 9.68
CA LEU A 188 12.54 7.30 9.03
C LEU A 188 11.04 7.07 8.79
N VAL A 189 10.18 7.33 9.78
CA VAL A 189 8.71 7.22 9.62
C VAL A 189 8.22 8.17 8.53
N SER A 190 8.74 9.40 8.50
CA SER A 190 8.38 10.41 7.51
C SER A 190 8.82 10.02 6.10
N LEU A 191 10.00 9.43 5.95
CA LEU A 191 10.52 8.92 4.69
C LEU A 191 9.61 7.82 4.12
N PHE A 192 9.22 6.84 4.94
CA PHE A 192 8.31 5.79 4.49
C PHE A 192 6.89 6.31 4.25
N HIS A 193 6.42 7.29 5.03
CA HIS A 193 5.15 7.95 4.75
C HIS A 193 5.17 8.70 3.41
N TYR A 194 6.23 9.46 3.13
CA TYR A 194 6.41 10.12 1.83
C TYR A 194 6.45 9.10 0.67
N THR A 195 7.17 8.00 0.87
CA THR A 195 7.27 6.93 -0.12
C THR A 195 5.91 6.31 -0.38
N TYR A 196 5.14 6.03 0.67
CA TYR A 196 3.78 5.50 0.59
C TYR A 196 2.84 6.45 -0.15
N ARG A 197 2.87 7.75 0.17
CA ARG A 197 2.09 8.77 -0.56
C ARG A 197 2.42 8.78 -2.06
N ARG A 198 3.70 8.69 -2.39
CA ARG A 198 4.18 8.72 -3.77
C ARG A 198 3.78 7.46 -4.54
N THR A 199 4.01 6.27 -3.99
CA THR A 199 3.68 4.99 -4.65
C THR A 199 2.17 4.76 -4.70
N GLY A 200 1.43 5.10 -3.65
CA GLY A 200 -0.04 5.07 -3.62
C GLY A 200 -0.65 5.98 -4.68
N GLY A 201 -0.19 7.24 -4.78
CA GLY A 201 -0.66 8.14 -5.83
C GLY A 201 -0.29 7.70 -7.25
N MET A 202 0.86 7.01 -7.43
CA MET A 202 1.20 6.40 -8.72
C MET A 202 0.28 5.22 -9.05
N ALA A 203 -0.02 4.36 -8.07
CA ALA A 203 -0.95 3.24 -8.23
C ALA A 203 -2.33 3.76 -8.61
N GLN A 204 -2.87 4.72 -7.87
CA GLN A 204 -4.16 5.34 -8.16
C GLN A 204 -4.23 5.87 -9.59
N ARG A 205 -3.30 6.73 -10.01
CA ARG A 205 -3.29 7.29 -11.37
C ARG A 205 -3.18 6.22 -12.45
N PHE A 206 -2.49 5.11 -12.16
CA PHE A 206 -2.40 4.00 -13.09
C PHE A 206 -3.76 3.31 -13.25
N TYR A 207 -4.41 2.95 -12.14
CA TYR A 207 -5.77 2.39 -12.16
C TYR A 207 -6.76 3.30 -12.88
N ASP A 208 -6.80 4.58 -12.49
CA ASP A 208 -7.70 5.58 -13.06
C ASP A 208 -7.55 5.70 -14.58
N ARG A 209 -6.30 5.80 -15.08
CA ARG A 209 -6.03 5.95 -16.51
C ARG A 209 -6.37 4.70 -17.31
N VAL A 210 -6.02 3.52 -16.78
CA VAL A 210 -6.30 2.25 -17.47
C VAL A 210 -7.81 2.06 -17.57
N LEU A 211 -8.54 2.24 -16.47
CA LEU A 211 -9.99 2.14 -16.46
C LEU A 211 -10.63 3.14 -17.43
N GLU A 212 -10.28 4.42 -17.32
CA GLU A 212 -10.82 5.47 -18.20
C GLU A 212 -10.57 5.17 -19.68
N THR A 213 -9.35 4.77 -20.04
CA THR A 213 -8.99 4.45 -21.44
C THR A 213 -9.81 3.28 -21.96
N THR A 214 -9.99 2.24 -21.14
CA THR A 214 -10.79 1.06 -21.51
C THR A 214 -12.26 1.42 -21.71
N LEU A 215 -12.86 2.18 -20.80
CA LEU A 215 -14.26 2.61 -20.92
C LEU A 215 -14.50 3.49 -22.15
N ILE A 216 -13.60 4.44 -22.43
CA ILE A 216 -13.68 5.28 -23.63
C ILE A 216 -13.62 4.42 -24.91
N HIS A 217 -12.75 3.40 -24.93
CA HIS A 217 -12.64 2.51 -26.07
C HIS A 217 -13.92 1.68 -26.30
N GLU A 218 -14.46 1.09 -25.23
CA GLU A 218 -15.71 0.33 -25.27
C GLU A 218 -16.88 1.20 -25.74
N HIS A 219 -16.99 2.42 -25.22
CA HIS A 219 -18.04 3.36 -25.60
C HIS A 219 -17.98 3.76 -27.08
N LYS A 220 -16.76 3.95 -27.63
CA LYS A 220 -16.58 4.23 -29.07
C LYS A 220 -17.02 3.04 -29.93
N LEU A 221 -16.62 1.82 -29.57
CA LEU A 221 -17.01 0.61 -30.29
C LEU A 221 -18.53 0.41 -30.28
N ALA A 222 -19.18 0.64 -29.14
CA ALA A 222 -20.64 0.56 -29.02
C ALA A 222 -21.35 1.57 -29.92
N THR A 223 -20.87 2.83 -29.93
CA THR A 223 -21.41 3.90 -30.77
C THR A 223 -21.25 3.59 -32.27
N GLU A 224 -20.07 3.10 -32.68
CA GLU A 224 -19.81 2.69 -34.07
C GLU A 224 -20.69 1.51 -34.50
N ALA A 225 -20.91 0.53 -33.62
CA ALA A 225 -21.80 -0.60 -33.87
C ALA A 225 -23.25 -0.15 -34.05
N ALA A 226 -23.75 0.73 -33.16
CA ALA A 226 -25.10 1.29 -33.26
C ALA A 226 -25.31 2.08 -34.56
N ASN A 227 -24.33 2.90 -34.95
CA ASN A 227 -24.40 3.65 -36.21
C ASN A 227 -24.41 2.73 -37.44
N LYS A 228 -23.64 1.64 -37.42
CA LYS A 228 -23.65 0.64 -38.50
C LYS A 228 -25.00 -0.08 -38.60
N ALA A 229 -25.59 -0.49 -37.48
CA ALA A 229 -26.90 -1.13 -37.45
C ALA A 229 -27.99 -0.22 -38.04
N ASN A 230 -28.06 1.04 -37.57
CA ASN A 230 -29.01 2.03 -38.09
C ASN A 230 -28.83 2.27 -39.61
N SER A 231 -27.59 2.28 -40.10
CA SER A 231 -27.32 2.47 -41.53
C SER A 231 -27.72 1.28 -42.42
N ALA A 232 -27.74 0.06 -41.85
CA ALA A 232 -28.16 -1.15 -42.55
C ALA A 232 -29.70 -1.19 -42.66
N ASP A 233 -30.40 -0.85 -41.59
CA ASP A 233 -31.87 -0.81 -41.57
C ASP A 233 -32.45 0.21 -42.55
N MET A 234 -31.83 1.39 -42.66
CA MET A 234 -32.23 2.40 -43.66
C MET A 234 -32.03 1.94 -45.10
N LYS A 235 -31.06 1.06 -45.37
CA LYS A 235 -30.85 0.50 -46.72
C LYS A 235 -31.86 -0.59 -47.06
N GLY A 236 -32.26 -1.41 -46.08
CA GLY A 236 -33.30 -2.42 -46.25
C GLY A 236 -34.67 -1.80 -46.53
N ALA A 237 -35.02 -0.73 -45.82
CA ALA A 237 -36.29 -0.03 -46.02
C ALA A 237 -36.41 0.71 -47.36
N ALA A 238 -35.28 0.99 -48.04
CA ALA A 238 -35.28 1.67 -49.34
C ALA A 238 -35.33 0.70 -50.54
N SER A 239 -35.22 -0.61 -50.30
CA SER A 239 -35.25 -1.66 -51.34
C SER A 239 -36.59 -2.37 -51.48
N ASP A 240 -37.57 -2.05 -50.63
CA ASP A 240 -38.95 -2.54 -50.67
C ASP A 240 -39.90 -1.51 -51.31
#